data_AF-A0A1R0WAT3-F1
#
_entry.id   AF-A0A1R0WAT3-F1
#
_cell.length_a   1.000
_cell.length_b   1.000
_cell.length_c   1.000
_cell.angle_alpha   90.00
_cell.angle_beta   90.00
_cell.angle_gamma   90.00
#
_symmetry.space_group_name_H-M   'P 1'
#
loop_
_entity.id
_entity.type
_entity.pdbx_description
1 polymer ?
#
loop_
_entity_poly.entity_id
_entity_poly.type
_entity_poly.pdbx_seq_one_letter_code
_entity_poly.pdbx_strand_id
1 'polypeptide(L)'
;MGDSSQLAVLRDKVTTYGGPLVHMRNEMYNKNKEIAVSNPVLSHISDTYSEVGSELDKIIVDARVKFIMGEITEADFDAAVARWREEGGDKIIEEYTKAYNDSAK
;
A
#
# COMPACT_ATOMS: atom_id res chain seq x y z
N MET A 1 12.77 3.65 25.42
CA MET A 1 13.13 2.82 24.24
C MET A 1 12.64 3.57 23.02
N GLY A 2 13.54 4.23 22.29
CA GLY A 2 13.19 4.99 21.09
C GLY A 2 12.95 4.04 19.94
N ASP A 3 11.89 4.27 19.18
CA ASP A 3 11.53 3.47 18.03
C ASP A 3 12.68 3.45 17.01
N SER A 4 13.26 2.27 16.81
CA SER A 4 14.37 2.05 15.89
C SER A 4 13.94 2.20 14.42
N SER A 5 12.64 2.32 14.14
CA SER A 5 12.09 2.62 12.81
C SER A 5 12.56 3.98 12.29
N GLN A 6 12.74 4.98 13.15
CA GLN A 6 13.18 6.32 12.76
C GLN A 6 14.63 6.36 12.26
N LEU A 7 15.44 5.34 12.58
CA LEU A 7 16.81 5.19 12.08
C LEU A 7 16.88 4.40 10.77
N ALA A 8 15.75 3.90 10.23
CA ALA A 8 15.72 3.17 8.96
C ALA A 8 16.32 3.98 7.80
N VAL A 9 16.02 5.28 7.77
CA VAL A 9 16.53 6.26 6.80
C VAL A 9 18.01 6.59 6.96
N LEU A 10 18.64 6.20 8.08
CA LEU A 10 20.06 6.41 8.38
C LEU A 10 20.84 5.09 8.46
N ARG A 11 20.28 3.96 8.01
CA ARG A 11 20.94 2.63 8.10
C ARG A 11 22.25 2.53 7.32
N ASP A 12 22.42 3.34 6.29
CA ASP A 12 23.67 3.49 5.53
C ASP A 12 24.73 4.30 6.28
N LYS A 13 24.31 5.13 7.26
CA LYS A 13 25.15 6.05 8.03
C LYS A 13 25.41 5.60 9.46
N VAL A 14 24.85 4.48 9.89
CA VAL A 14 24.98 3.95 11.26
C VAL A 14 25.51 2.52 11.25
N THR A 15 26.65 2.30 11.90
CA THR A 15 27.18 0.95 12.16
C THR A 15 26.24 0.21 13.10
N THR A 16 25.63 -0.86 12.60
CA THR A 16 24.63 -1.64 13.36
C THR A 16 25.34 -2.74 14.15
N TYR A 17 25.47 -2.59 15.47
CA TYR A 17 26.10 -3.58 16.36
C TYR A 17 25.25 -4.85 16.61
N GLY A 18 24.30 -5.16 15.74
CA GLY A 18 23.41 -6.31 15.90
C GLY A 18 24.07 -7.64 15.54
N GLY A 19 23.46 -8.76 15.93
CA GLY A 19 23.96 -10.10 15.56
C GLY A 19 23.91 -10.40 14.04
N PRO A 20 24.30 -11.61 13.60
CA PRO A 20 24.37 -11.98 12.18
C PRO A 20 23.09 -11.70 11.38
N LEU A 21 21.92 -11.91 11.98
CA LEU A 21 20.62 -11.63 11.33
C LEU A 21 20.40 -10.14 11.03
N VAL A 22 20.93 -9.24 11.86
CA VAL A 22 20.81 -7.78 11.64
C VAL A 22 21.66 -7.36 10.45
N HIS A 23 22.84 -7.95 10.30
CA HIS A 23 23.72 -7.72 9.15
C HIS A 23 23.09 -8.23 7.85
N MET A 24 22.60 -9.47 7.84
CA MET A 24 21.90 -10.05 6.68
C MET A 24 20.68 -9.23 6.29
N ARG A 25 19.89 -8.79 7.28
CA ARG A 25 18.76 -7.88 7.04
C ARG A 25 19.24 -6.60 6.33
N ASN A 26 20.26 -5.93 6.84
CA ASN A 26 20.76 -4.68 6.25
C ASN A 26 21.30 -4.86 4.83
N GLU A 27 22.00 -5.96 4.57
CA GLU A 27 22.45 -6.32 3.23
C GLU A 27 21.25 -6.48 2.27
N MET A 28 20.20 -7.18 2.72
CA MET A 28 18.95 -7.31 1.95
C MET A 28 18.28 -5.95 1.71
N TYR A 29 18.24 -5.05 2.69
CA TYR A 29 17.70 -3.70 2.47
C TYR A 29 18.48 -2.93 1.41
N ASN A 30 19.81 -3.01 1.40
CA ASN A 30 20.62 -2.33 0.39
C ASN A 30 20.42 -2.92 -1.01
N LYS A 31 20.38 -4.25 -1.13
CA LYS A 31 20.05 -4.93 -2.40
C LYS A 31 18.64 -4.57 -2.88
N ASN A 32 17.68 -4.49 -1.97
CA ASN A 32 16.30 -4.15 -2.31
C ASN A 32 16.14 -2.71 -2.80
N LYS A 33 16.99 -1.75 -2.36
CA LYS A 33 16.92 -0.35 -2.84
C LYS A 33 17.06 -0.25 -4.36
N GLU A 34 17.88 -1.11 -4.98
CA GLU A 34 18.12 -1.10 -6.43
C GLU A 34 16.91 -1.58 -7.24
N ILE A 35 16.03 -2.38 -6.62
CA ILE A 35 14.83 -2.95 -7.26
C ILE A 35 13.52 -2.38 -6.69
N ALA A 36 13.61 -1.42 -5.76
CA ALA A 36 12.45 -0.86 -5.09
C ALA A 36 11.70 0.09 -6.04
N VAL A 37 10.40 -0.16 -6.20
CA VAL A 37 9.49 0.75 -6.89
C VAL A 37 8.82 1.64 -5.85
N SER A 38 9.02 2.95 -5.96
CA SER A 38 8.39 3.91 -5.05
C SER A 38 6.88 3.95 -5.29
N ASN A 39 6.10 3.90 -4.21
CA ASN A 39 4.65 4.10 -4.28
C ASN A 39 4.35 5.60 -4.15
N PRO A 40 3.91 6.29 -5.22
CA PRO A 40 3.70 7.73 -5.22
C PRO A 40 2.58 8.19 -4.29
N VAL A 41 1.66 7.31 -3.89
CA VAL A 41 0.53 7.66 -3.00
C VAL A 41 0.77 7.31 -1.54
N LEU A 42 1.92 6.72 -1.20
CA LEU A 42 2.20 6.20 0.15
C LEU A 42 2.13 7.28 1.25
N SER A 43 2.50 8.51 0.95
CA SER A 43 2.47 9.64 1.89
C SER A 43 1.14 10.40 1.89
N HIS A 44 0.18 10.02 1.06
CA HIS A 44 -1.10 10.72 0.94
C HIS A 44 -2.16 10.01 1.77
N ILE A 45 -3.12 10.80 2.25
CA ILE A 45 -4.23 10.34 3.07
C ILE A 45 -5.51 10.67 2.31
N SER A 46 -6.43 9.71 2.29
CA SER A 46 -7.80 9.89 1.83
C SER A 46 -8.71 9.84 3.06
N ASP A 47 -9.51 10.88 3.26
CA ASP A 47 -10.49 10.93 4.36
C ASP A 47 -11.54 9.85 4.15
N THR A 48 -12.01 9.68 2.91
CA THR A 48 -12.98 8.63 2.56
C THR A 48 -12.42 7.23 2.82
N TYR A 49 -11.17 6.97 2.46
CA TYR A 49 -10.54 5.69 2.77
C TYR A 49 -10.38 5.48 4.28
N SER A 50 -10.13 6.54 5.04
CA SER A 50 -10.01 6.46 6.49
C SER A 50 -11.35 6.15 7.17
N GLU A 51 -12.47 6.60 6.60
CA GLU A 51 -13.81 6.40 7.15
C GLU A 51 -14.45 5.07 6.75
N VAL A 52 -14.33 4.66 5.48
CA VAL A 52 -15.07 3.51 4.91
C VAL A 52 -14.18 2.54 4.10
N GLY A 53 -12.85 2.71 4.16
CA GLY A 53 -11.91 1.91 3.37
C GLY A 53 -11.97 0.42 3.67
N SER A 54 -12.16 0.03 4.94
CA SER A 54 -12.24 -1.38 5.33
C SER A 54 -13.44 -2.12 4.71
N GLU A 55 -14.58 -1.46 4.65
CA GLU A 55 -15.81 -1.97 4.07
C GLU A 55 -15.66 -2.12 2.55
N LEU A 56 -15.10 -1.10 1.91
CA LEU A 56 -14.80 -1.11 0.48
C LEU A 56 -13.78 -2.20 0.12
N ASP A 57 -12.71 -2.36 0.89
CA ASP A 57 -11.69 -3.38 0.68
C ASP A 57 -12.29 -4.79 0.71
N LYS A 58 -13.28 -5.02 1.59
CA LYS A 58 -13.97 -6.31 1.68
C LYS A 58 -14.68 -6.70 0.39
N ILE A 59 -15.30 -5.75 -0.31
CA ILE A 59 -15.98 -5.99 -1.60
C ILE A 59 -15.01 -6.63 -2.59
N ILE A 60 -13.83 -6.04 -2.72
CA ILE A 60 -12.82 -6.47 -3.69
C ILE A 60 -12.11 -7.74 -3.22
N VAL A 61 -11.82 -7.89 -1.92
CA VAL A 61 -11.17 -9.09 -1.37
C VAL A 61 -12.06 -10.31 -1.55
N ASP A 62 -13.34 -10.21 -1.21
CA ASP A 62 -14.28 -11.33 -1.33
C ASP A 62 -14.47 -11.73 -2.81
N ALA A 63 -14.62 -10.75 -3.71
CA ALA A 63 -14.73 -11.00 -5.15
C ALA A 63 -13.46 -11.65 -5.70
N ARG A 64 -12.27 -11.18 -5.30
CA ARG A 64 -10.99 -11.74 -5.74
C ARG A 64 -10.83 -13.20 -5.32
N VAL A 65 -11.14 -13.54 -4.07
CA VAL A 65 -11.05 -14.92 -3.57
C VAL A 65 -11.98 -15.83 -4.36
N LYS A 66 -13.24 -15.43 -4.54
CA LYS A 66 -14.23 -16.19 -5.31
C LYS A 66 -13.83 -16.36 -6.77
N PHE A 67 -13.26 -15.33 -7.39
CA PHE A 67 -12.80 -15.39 -8.77
C PHE A 67 -11.66 -16.39 -8.92
N ILE A 68 -10.67 -16.36 -8.03
CA ILE A 68 -9.55 -17.33 -8.01
C ILE A 68 -10.05 -18.77 -7.81
N MET A 69 -11.06 -18.95 -6.97
CA MET A 69 -11.69 -20.26 -6.74
C MET A 69 -12.58 -20.73 -7.89
N GLY A 70 -12.85 -19.88 -8.89
CA GLY A 70 -13.74 -20.17 -10.00
C GLY A 70 -15.23 -20.13 -9.63
N GLU A 71 -15.58 -19.52 -8.50
CA GLU A 71 -16.97 -19.40 -8.03
C GLU A 71 -17.73 -18.24 -8.72
N ILE A 72 -17.00 -17.26 -9.24
CA ILE A 72 -17.57 -16.14 -10.00
C ILE A 72 -16.81 -15.93 -11.31
N THR A 73 -17.47 -15.31 -12.29
CA THR A 73 -16.88 -14.99 -13.59
C THR A 73 -16.15 -13.64 -13.58
N GLU A 74 -15.47 -13.31 -14.68
CA GLU A 74 -14.85 -11.99 -14.86
C GLU A 74 -15.89 -10.86 -14.83
N ALA A 75 -17.07 -11.09 -15.43
CA ALA A 75 -18.17 -10.13 -15.42
C ALA A 75 -18.71 -9.86 -14.00
N ASP A 76 -18.74 -10.90 -13.15
CA ASP A 76 -19.14 -10.74 -11.74
C ASP A 76 -18.07 -9.97 -10.93
N PHE A 77 -16.79 -10.18 -11.24
CA PHE A 77 -15.70 -9.41 -10.65
C PHE A 77 -15.77 -7.94 -11.07
N ASP A 78 -16.02 -7.65 -12.35
CA ASP A 78 -16.22 -6.29 -12.85
C ASP A 78 -17.43 -5.61 -12.19
N ALA A 79 -18.51 -6.35 -11.92
CA ALA A 79 -19.64 -5.83 -11.17
C ALA A 79 -19.27 -5.47 -9.73
N ALA A 80 -18.42 -6.26 -9.07
CA ALA A 80 -17.89 -5.94 -7.74
C ALA A 80 -17.01 -4.68 -7.76
N VAL A 81 -16.19 -4.50 -8.82
CA VAL A 81 -15.40 -3.27 -9.02
C VAL A 81 -16.31 -2.06 -9.24
N ALA A 82 -17.35 -2.19 -10.07
CA ALA A 82 -18.32 -1.11 -10.29
C ALA A 82 -19.03 -0.70 -8.99
N ARG A 83 -19.43 -1.69 -8.19
CA ARG A 83 -20.01 -1.46 -6.86
C ARG A 83 -19.03 -0.75 -5.92
N TRP A 84 -17.77 -1.19 -5.88
CA TRP A 84 -16.73 -0.52 -5.08
C TRP A 84 -16.55 0.95 -5.48
N ARG A 85 -16.58 1.25 -6.79
CA ARG A 85 -16.50 2.62 -7.30
C ARG A 85 -17.67 3.48 -6.81
N GLU A 86 -18.89 2.97 -6.94
CA GLU A 86 -20.12 3.64 -6.52
C GLU A 86 -20.17 3.90 -5.01
N GLU A 87 -19.75 2.93 -4.19
CA GLU A 87 -19.81 3.02 -2.73
C GLU A 87 -18.75 3.95 -2.10
N GLY A 88 -17.81 4.48 -2.90
CA GLY A 88 -16.83 5.47 -2.42
C GLY A 88 -15.44 5.37 -3.06
N GLY A 89 -15.19 4.32 -3.83
CA GLY A 89 -13.92 4.10 -4.52
C GLY A 89 -13.53 5.23 -5.47
N ASP A 90 -14.50 5.80 -6.20
CA ASP A 90 -14.22 6.93 -7.10
C ASP A 90 -13.79 8.20 -6.34
N LYS A 91 -14.39 8.45 -5.17
CA LYS A 91 -14.02 9.57 -4.30
C LYS A 91 -12.60 9.39 -3.73
N ILE A 92 -12.24 8.16 -3.34
CA ILE A 92 -10.88 7.83 -2.90
C ILE A 92 -9.86 8.09 -4.02
N ILE A 93 -10.19 7.69 -5.26
CA ILE A 93 -9.34 7.95 -6.43
C ILE A 93 -9.14 9.45 -6.63
N GLU A 94 -10.20 10.25 -6.52
CA GLU A 94 -10.14 11.71 -6.65
C GLU A 94 -9.25 12.32 -5.56
N GLU A 95 -9.44 11.93 -4.30
CA GLU A 95 -8.67 12.45 -3.15
C GLU A 95 -7.17 12.16 -3.30
N TYR A 96 -6.80 10.92 -3.66
CA TYR A 96 -5.40 10.58 -3.90
C TYR A 96 -4.83 11.29 -5.13
N THR A 97 -5.59 11.40 -6.21
CA THR A 97 -5.15 12.10 -7.43
C THR A 97 -4.88 13.57 -7.13
N LYS A 98 -5.76 14.21 -6.36
CA LYS A 98 -5.58 15.60 -5.92
C LYS A 98 -4.34 15.75 -5.04
N ALA A 99 -4.18 14.90 -4.02
CA ALA A 99 -3.02 14.94 -3.13
C ALA A 99 -1.70 14.74 -3.88
N TYR A 100 -1.68 13.82 -4.84
CA TYR A 100 -0.54 13.59 -5.71
C TYR A 100 -0.18 14.84 -6.53
N ASN A 101 -1.16 15.41 -7.24
CA ASN A 101 -0.95 16.60 -8.06
C ASN A 101 -0.55 17.84 -7.25
N ASP A 102 -1.05 17.98 -6.02
CA ASP A 102 -0.72 19.09 -5.11
C ASP A 102 0.73 18.97 -4.58
N SER A 103 1.23 17.74 -4.39
CA SER A 103 2.61 17.49 -3.92
C SER A 103 3.68 17.44 -5.01
N ALA A 104 3.28 17.29 -6.27
CA ALA A 104 4.17 17.30 -7.43
C ALA A 104 4.61 18.72 -7.86
N LYS A 105 4.16 19.77 -7.16
CA LYS A 105 4.59 21.16 -7.34
C LYS A 105 5.69 21.54 -6.35
#